data_AF-A0A1I8F3E9-F1
#
_entry.id   AF-A0A1I8F3E9-F1
#
_cell.length_a   1.000
_cell.length_b   1.000
_cell.length_c   1.000
_cell.angle_alpha   90.00
_cell.angle_beta   90.00
_cell.angle_gamma   90.00
#
_symmetry.space_group_name_H-M   'P 1'
#
loop_
_entity.id
_entity.type
_entity.pdbx_description
1 polymer ?
#
loop_
_entity_poly.entity_id
_entity_poly.type
_entity_poly.pdbx_seq_one_letter_code
_entity_poly.pdbx_strand_id
1 'polypeptide(L)'
;MQCISCSPFSIIHCSSQDAGHPATALQSPSPWSTGWLSAKFCLYPQELVLGLEEPLKVRKIQLVSHPHCIASKVEFYIGDCPPDEPRHVNNVRWSRLGHVALLSNQSGKQRRELKSIHLEANGSFVKLSLHSNHSNAERNPYNQVGIIALAIQSQPLDADDDEASKSTLAAAAAAYQSPYVDLGFDLTCHPRLVQLIRELDWEKQQLVAKELLGAAKGVQARISAAVSAGQELAELELDKAKAIAIEDYGLAEDYKIAIQNKLDAALMLLFLNDTAYNEANKEESASELPSVAMDTARTESSLRLALSTESTGGGATDRRNVLALSYDDTPLPTLQNQTVNEEDEQPGSGGRKSATQSTNKMSMARRPPSPTTDATPVLCHLTYWLKRAQLRAQCAPKRYRS
;
A
#
# COMPACT_ATOMS: atom_id res chain seq x y z
N MET A 1 1.54 -15.89 15.39
CA MET A 1 1.29 -15.61 13.96
C MET A 1 1.09 -14.11 13.79
N GLN A 2 2.15 -13.32 13.61
CA GLN A 2 1.99 -11.94 13.14
C GLN A 2 2.46 -11.92 11.69
N CYS A 3 1.47 -11.88 10.81
CA CYS A 3 1.60 -11.88 9.37
C CYS A 3 2.03 -10.50 8.86
N ILE A 4 2.63 -10.50 7.66
CA ILE A 4 2.96 -9.28 6.91
C ILE A 4 1.69 -8.41 6.79
N SER A 5 1.81 -7.13 7.12
CA SER A 5 0.71 -6.17 7.08
C SER A 5 1.10 -4.91 6.31
N CYS A 6 0.11 -4.20 5.74
CA CYS A 6 0.34 -2.87 5.18
C CYS A 6 0.53 -1.88 6.33
N SER A 7 1.71 -1.28 6.41
CA SER A 7 2.08 -0.37 7.49
C SER A 7 1.87 1.09 7.11
N PRO A 8 1.22 1.88 7.98
CA PRO A 8 1.07 3.31 7.75
C PRO A 8 2.43 4.02 7.79
N PHE A 9 2.51 5.12 7.06
CA PHE A 9 3.69 5.99 7.06
C PHE A 9 3.27 7.46 6.93
N SER A 10 4.18 8.34 7.32
CA SER A 10 4.05 9.78 7.18
C SER A 10 5.10 10.34 6.23
N ILE A 11 4.74 11.36 5.46
CA ILE A 11 5.72 12.08 4.64
C ILE A 11 6.47 13.04 5.56
N ILE A 12 7.76 12.79 5.75
CA ILE A 12 8.63 13.62 6.59
C ILE A 12 9.37 14.66 5.75
N HIS A 13 9.79 14.28 4.54
CA HIS A 13 10.48 15.17 3.63
C HIS A 13 10.07 14.87 2.19
N CYS A 14 10.02 15.93 1.39
CA CYS A 14 9.77 15.91 -0.04
C CYS A 14 10.61 17.00 -0.68
N SER A 15 11.44 16.66 -1.67
CA SER A 15 12.33 17.63 -2.32
C SER A 15 11.56 18.70 -3.09
N SER A 16 10.48 18.30 -3.78
CA SER A 16 9.55 19.21 -4.43
C SER A 16 8.21 18.53 -4.71
N GLN A 17 7.16 19.32 -4.84
CA GLN A 17 5.83 18.82 -5.19
C GLN A 17 5.07 19.80 -6.07
N ASP A 18 4.20 19.28 -6.93
CA ASP A 18 3.19 20.06 -7.64
C ASP A 18 1.98 20.34 -6.71
N ALA A 19 1.34 21.50 -6.89
CA ALA A 19 0.25 21.95 -6.01
C ALA A 19 -0.98 21.02 -6.06
N GLY A 20 -1.25 20.38 -7.21
CA GLY A 20 -2.36 19.43 -7.35
C GLY A 20 -2.02 18.00 -6.92
N HIS A 21 -0.73 17.72 -6.70
CA HIS A 21 -0.21 16.37 -6.46
C HIS A 21 0.79 16.37 -5.29
N PRO A 22 0.32 16.66 -4.07
CA PRO A 22 1.17 16.73 -2.88
C PRO A 22 1.66 15.34 -2.47
N ALA A 23 2.82 15.28 -1.80
CA ALA A 23 3.37 14.00 -1.35
C ALA A 23 2.46 13.28 -0.34
N THR A 24 1.68 14.03 0.44
CA THR A 24 0.72 13.48 1.42
C THR A 24 -0.36 12.62 0.79
N ALA A 25 -0.66 12.79 -0.50
CA ALA A 25 -1.62 11.95 -1.23
C ALA A 25 -1.18 10.47 -1.32
N LEU A 26 0.12 10.18 -1.13
CA LEU A 26 0.65 8.81 -1.13
C LEU A 26 0.29 8.01 0.13
N GLN A 27 -0.05 8.67 1.25
CA GLN A 27 -0.29 8.01 2.54
C GLN A 27 -1.58 7.19 2.55
N SER A 28 -2.55 7.53 1.69
CA SER A 28 -3.82 6.84 1.56
C SER A 28 -4.10 6.49 0.10
N PRO A 29 -3.56 5.37 -0.40
CA PRO A 29 -3.88 4.85 -1.72
C PRO A 29 -5.40 4.68 -1.88
N SER A 30 -5.93 5.18 -2.99
CA SER A 30 -7.32 4.98 -3.38
C SER A 30 -7.45 5.04 -4.91
N PRO A 31 -8.53 4.50 -5.49
CA PRO A 31 -8.76 4.53 -6.94
C PRO A 31 -8.75 5.95 -7.55
N TRP A 32 -9.14 6.95 -6.75
CA TRP A 32 -9.20 8.37 -7.11
C TRP A 32 -8.04 9.20 -6.52
N SER A 33 -7.02 8.56 -5.95
CA SER A 33 -5.84 9.29 -5.47
C SER A 33 -5.10 9.92 -6.66
N THR A 34 -4.77 11.21 -6.51
CA THR A 34 -3.99 11.96 -7.50
C THR A 34 -2.50 11.61 -7.44
N GLY A 35 -2.05 11.04 -6.32
CA GLY A 35 -0.65 10.75 -6.05
C GLY A 35 0.23 11.99 -5.94
N TRP A 36 1.54 11.75 -6.04
CA TRP A 36 2.58 12.77 -5.98
C TRP A 36 3.19 13.02 -7.36
N LEU A 37 3.45 14.30 -7.66
CA LEU A 37 4.31 14.75 -8.75
C LEU A 37 5.34 15.72 -8.20
N SER A 38 6.57 15.63 -8.72
CA SER A 38 7.58 16.67 -8.51
C SER A 38 7.12 18.02 -9.04
N ALA A 39 7.76 19.11 -8.61
CA ALA A 39 7.55 20.41 -9.24
C ALA A 39 7.94 20.38 -10.73
N LYS A 40 7.34 21.26 -11.52
CA LYS A 40 7.69 21.45 -12.95
C LYS A 40 9.16 21.85 -13.09
N PHE A 41 9.84 21.28 -14.07
CA PHE A 41 11.27 21.51 -14.33
C PHE A 41 12.17 21.24 -13.11
N CYS A 42 11.84 20.19 -12.34
CA CYS A 42 12.62 19.82 -11.17
C CYS A 42 14.06 19.39 -11.53
N LEU A 43 14.97 19.55 -10.57
CA LEU A 43 16.33 19.03 -10.67
C LEU A 43 16.37 17.59 -10.18
N TYR A 44 17.10 16.72 -10.87
CA TYR A 44 17.23 15.32 -10.46
C TYR A 44 18.46 15.12 -9.56
N PRO A 45 18.40 14.15 -8.61
CA PRO A 45 17.24 13.33 -8.26
C PRO A 45 16.22 14.05 -7.37
N GLN A 46 14.97 13.57 -7.40
CA GLN A 46 13.91 13.99 -6.47
C GLN A 46 13.81 12.98 -5.33
N GLU A 47 13.67 13.47 -4.09
CA GLU A 47 13.69 12.64 -2.89
C GLU A 47 12.36 12.71 -2.12
N LEU A 48 11.92 11.55 -1.64
CA LEU A 48 10.81 11.39 -0.71
C LEU A 48 11.31 10.61 0.51
N VAL A 49 11.05 11.13 1.72
CA VAL A 49 11.35 10.44 2.98
C VAL A 49 10.07 10.15 3.72
N LEU A 50 9.89 8.87 4.04
CA LEU A 50 8.74 8.29 4.69
C LEU A 50 9.16 7.89 6.10
N GLY A 51 8.45 8.41 7.11
CA GLY A 51 8.60 8.01 8.50
C GLY A 51 7.58 6.93 8.84
N LEU A 52 8.07 5.77 9.27
CA LEU A 52 7.24 4.70 9.81
C LEU A 52 6.81 5.07 11.24
N GLU A 53 5.61 4.66 11.65
CA GLU A 53 5.11 4.97 13.00
C GLU A 53 5.97 4.32 14.10
N GLU A 54 6.50 3.15 13.81
CA GLU A 54 7.43 2.40 14.64
C GLU A 54 8.53 1.77 13.77
N PRO A 55 9.65 1.31 14.35
CA PRO A 55 10.67 0.61 13.60
C PRO A 55 10.09 -0.74 13.20
N LEU A 56 10.21 -1.06 11.92
CA LEU A 56 9.58 -2.24 11.34
C LEU A 56 10.59 -2.99 10.49
N LYS A 57 10.35 -4.29 10.34
CA LYS A 57 11.01 -5.14 9.36
C LYS A 57 10.25 -5.03 8.05
N VAL A 58 10.72 -4.16 7.17
CA VAL A 58 10.13 -3.97 5.84
C VAL A 58 10.42 -5.20 4.99
N ARG A 59 9.35 -5.79 4.42
CA ARG A 59 9.39 -7.01 3.58
C ARG A 59 9.15 -6.71 2.11
N LYS A 60 8.26 -5.77 1.83
CA LYS A 60 7.86 -5.41 0.46
C LYS A 60 7.53 -3.94 0.37
N ILE A 61 7.99 -3.26 -0.67
CA ILE A 61 7.52 -1.93 -1.06
C ILE A 61 6.85 -2.09 -2.43
N GLN A 62 5.61 -1.62 -2.53
CA GLN A 62 4.88 -1.57 -3.78
C GLN A 62 4.67 -0.13 -4.19
N LEU A 63 4.97 0.22 -5.44
CA LEU A 63 4.72 1.55 -5.98
C LEU A 63 4.04 1.47 -7.32
N VAL A 64 3.14 2.41 -7.59
CA VAL A 64 2.52 2.59 -8.91
C VAL A 64 3.06 3.87 -9.54
N SER A 65 3.70 3.74 -10.70
CA SER A 65 4.26 4.89 -11.41
C SER A 65 3.17 5.75 -12.06
N HIS A 66 3.42 7.05 -12.18
CA HIS A 66 2.56 7.93 -12.97
C HIS A 66 2.63 7.56 -14.46
N PRO A 67 1.52 7.46 -15.20
CA PRO A 67 1.50 6.93 -16.57
C PRO A 67 2.31 7.75 -17.58
N HIS A 68 2.68 8.99 -17.28
CA HIS A 68 3.45 9.86 -18.19
C HIS A 68 4.72 10.44 -17.55
N CYS A 69 4.76 10.50 -16.23
CA CYS A 69 5.84 11.09 -15.45
C CYS A 69 6.67 9.98 -14.82
N ILE A 70 7.11 9.04 -15.66
CA ILE A 70 7.76 7.81 -15.23
C ILE A 70 9.25 8.11 -14.99
N ALA A 71 9.73 7.90 -13.77
CA ALA A 71 11.16 7.99 -13.47
C ALA A 71 11.92 6.84 -14.15
N SER A 72 13.10 7.09 -14.70
CA SER A 72 13.93 6.04 -15.31
C SER A 72 14.45 5.04 -14.27
N LYS A 73 14.77 5.52 -13.07
CA LYS A 73 15.32 4.75 -11.97
C LYS A 73 14.80 5.29 -10.64
N VAL A 74 14.45 4.39 -9.74
CA VAL A 74 14.12 4.69 -8.34
C VAL A 74 15.11 3.94 -7.45
N GLU A 75 15.80 4.66 -6.58
CA GLU A 75 16.70 4.07 -5.57
C GLU A 75 16.03 4.07 -4.21
N PHE A 76 16.25 2.99 -3.46
CA PHE A 76 15.63 2.75 -2.17
C PHE A 76 16.69 2.78 -1.08
N TYR A 77 16.35 3.44 0.03
CA TYR A 77 17.19 3.51 1.21
C TYR A 77 16.32 3.21 2.43
N ILE A 78 16.88 2.47 3.39
CA ILE A 78 16.33 2.31 4.72
C ILE A 78 17.16 3.15 5.69
N GLY A 79 16.53 3.72 6.69
CA GLY A 79 17.18 4.54 7.68
C GLY A 79 16.68 4.22 9.08
N ASP A 80 17.58 4.24 10.04
CA ASP A 80 17.23 4.21 11.45
C ASP A 80 18.05 5.24 12.22
N CYS A 81 17.53 5.67 13.37
CA CYS A 81 18.25 6.55 14.27
C CYS A 81 19.06 5.70 15.25
N PRO A 82 20.33 6.06 15.54
CA PRO A 82 21.09 5.37 16.57
C PRO A 82 20.37 5.48 17.94
N PRO A 83 20.56 4.50 18.84
CA PRO A 83 19.79 4.38 20.07
C PRO A 83 19.96 5.58 21.03
N ASP A 84 21.08 6.30 20.91
CA ASP A 84 21.42 7.43 21.76
C ASP A 84 20.84 8.77 21.27
N GLU A 85 20.22 8.78 20.08
CA GLU A 85 19.71 10.00 19.45
C GLU A 85 18.19 9.97 19.31
N PRO A 86 17.51 11.14 19.38
CA PRO A 86 16.08 11.20 19.17
C PRO A 86 15.74 10.80 17.73
N ARG A 87 14.59 10.13 17.55
CA ARG A 87 14.08 9.73 16.24
C ARG A 87 13.65 10.95 15.43
N HIS A 88 14.59 11.45 14.63
CA HIS A 88 14.39 12.61 13.77
C HIS A 88 15.16 12.42 12.47
N VAL A 89 14.59 12.89 11.35
CA VAL A 89 15.15 12.67 9.99
C VAL A 89 16.62 13.07 9.85
N ASN A 90 17.06 14.10 10.57
CA ASN A 90 18.43 14.60 10.54
C ASN A 90 19.45 13.65 11.21
N ASN A 91 18.98 12.76 12.07
CA ASN A 91 19.80 11.81 12.83
C ASN A 91 19.84 10.42 12.17
N VAL A 92 19.14 10.26 11.05
CA VAL A 92 18.97 8.99 10.37
C VAL A 92 20.26 8.59 9.67
N ARG A 93 20.71 7.36 9.94
CA ARG A 93 21.80 6.72 9.20
C ARG A 93 21.21 5.92 8.05
N TRP A 94 21.46 6.38 6.82
CA TRP A 94 20.91 5.78 5.62
C TRP A 94 21.75 4.61 5.12
N SER A 95 21.07 3.49 4.84
CA SER A 95 21.63 2.34 4.14
C SER A 95 20.93 2.17 2.79
N ARG A 96 21.71 2.14 1.70
CA ARG A 96 21.18 1.95 0.35
C ARG A 96 20.77 0.48 0.16
N LEU A 97 19.50 0.25 -0.14
CA LEU A 97 18.95 -1.10 -0.39
C LEU A 97 19.16 -1.54 -1.84
N GLY A 98 19.15 -0.61 -2.78
CA GLY A 98 19.30 -0.91 -4.21
C GLY A 98 18.53 0.06 -5.07
N HIS A 99 18.29 -0.34 -6.32
CA HIS A 99 17.54 0.45 -7.28
C HIS A 99 16.70 -0.43 -8.20
N VAL A 100 15.66 0.16 -8.75
CA VAL A 100 14.79 -0.45 -9.75
C VAL A 100 14.61 0.52 -10.90
N ALA A 101 14.74 0.02 -12.13
CA ALA A 101 14.39 0.76 -13.33
C ALA A 101 12.90 0.57 -13.62
N LEU A 102 12.22 1.65 -13.99
CA LEU A 102 10.83 1.59 -14.45
C LEU A 102 10.81 1.59 -15.97
N LEU A 103 9.79 0.97 -16.55
CA LEU A 103 9.66 0.82 -17.98
C LEU A 103 9.04 2.07 -18.60
N SER A 104 9.60 2.47 -19.74
CA SER A 104 9.01 3.54 -20.55
C SER A 104 7.72 3.06 -21.21
N ASN A 105 6.72 3.93 -21.28
CA ASN A 105 5.41 3.67 -21.90
C ASN A 105 5.37 3.99 -23.41
N GLN A 106 6.53 4.11 -24.07
CA GLN A 106 6.66 4.49 -25.50
C GLN A 106 5.90 3.57 -26.47
N SER A 107 5.55 2.34 -26.06
CA SER A 107 4.77 1.39 -26.87
C SER A 107 3.26 1.72 -26.96
N GLY A 108 2.83 2.91 -26.54
CA GLY A 108 1.49 3.45 -26.78
C GLY A 108 0.40 2.90 -25.87
N LYS A 109 0.70 1.96 -24.96
CA LYS A 109 -0.24 1.48 -23.96
C LYS A 109 -0.17 2.37 -22.71
N GLN A 110 -1.29 3.03 -22.39
CA GLN A 110 -1.52 3.79 -21.17
C GLN A 110 -1.61 2.86 -19.94
N ARG A 111 -0.55 2.13 -19.65
CA ARG A 111 -0.49 1.22 -18.51
C ARG A 111 0.28 1.89 -17.40
N ARG A 112 -0.32 1.92 -16.22
CA ARG A 112 0.40 2.25 -14.98
C ARG A 112 1.24 1.01 -14.63
N GLU A 113 2.52 1.21 -14.34
CA GLU A 113 3.39 0.11 -13.91
C GLU A 113 3.29 0.00 -12.39
N LEU A 114 2.89 -1.19 -11.90
CA LEU A 114 2.97 -1.54 -10.49
C LEU A 114 4.26 -2.34 -10.29
N LYS A 115 5.16 -1.79 -9.48
CA LYS A 115 6.43 -2.45 -9.14
C LYS A 115 6.39 -2.94 -7.72
N SER A 116 6.65 -4.23 -7.56
CA SER A 116 6.73 -4.93 -6.28
C SER A 116 8.19 -5.22 -5.96
N ILE A 117 8.74 -4.50 -4.99
CA ILE A 117 10.13 -4.64 -4.54
C ILE A 117 10.16 -5.44 -3.26
N HIS A 118 10.69 -6.66 -3.32
CA HIS A 118 10.93 -7.49 -2.13
C HIS A 118 12.28 -7.14 -1.52
N LEU A 119 12.30 -6.86 -0.23
CA LEU A 119 13.50 -6.45 0.50
C LEU A 119 13.40 -6.91 1.95
N GLU A 120 14.53 -7.13 2.61
CA GLU A 120 14.57 -7.49 4.02
C GLU A 120 15.42 -6.46 4.76
N ALA A 121 14.76 -5.48 5.36
CA ALA A 121 15.45 -4.37 5.99
C ALA A 121 14.70 -3.88 7.23
N ASN A 122 15.45 -3.58 8.28
CA ASN A 122 14.93 -3.03 9.52
C ASN A 122 15.18 -1.53 9.53
N GLY A 123 14.18 -0.74 9.91
CA GLY A 123 14.38 0.68 10.13
C GLY A 123 13.11 1.43 10.47
N SER A 124 13.28 2.71 10.78
CA SER A 124 12.19 3.64 11.13
C SER A 124 11.84 4.57 9.95
N PHE A 125 12.71 4.66 8.95
CA PHE A 125 12.54 5.56 7.81
C PHE A 125 12.84 4.85 6.49
N VAL A 126 12.08 5.19 5.45
CA VAL A 126 12.32 4.76 4.08
C VAL A 126 12.53 6.00 3.22
N LYS A 127 13.59 6.03 2.41
CA LYS A 127 13.82 7.10 1.43
C LYS A 127 13.79 6.55 0.02
N LEU A 128 13.04 7.24 -0.85
CA LEU A 128 12.99 7.02 -2.29
C LEU A 128 13.74 8.13 -3.00
N SER A 129 14.64 7.80 -3.92
CA SER A 129 15.34 8.75 -4.77
C SER A 129 15.02 8.48 -6.24
N LEU A 130 14.24 9.36 -6.85
CA LEU A 130 13.77 9.25 -8.22
C LEU A 130 14.70 10.04 -9.16
N HIS A 131 15.26 9.33 -10.13
CA HIS A 131 16.14 9.90 -11.15
C HIS A 131 15.34 10.47 -12.33
N SER A 132 16.03 10.91 -13.37
CA SER A 132 15.44 11.56 -14.55
C SER A 132 14.25 10.80 -15.13
N ASN A 133 13.25 11.51 -15.63
CA ASN A 133 12.09 10.90 -16.29
C ASN A 133 12.45 10.28 -17.65
N HIS A 134 11.65 9.30 -18.08
CA HIS A 134 11.61 8.87 -19.49
C HIS A 134 11.09 10.01 -20.37
N SER A 135 11.67 10.14 -21.57
CA SER A 135 11.29 11.18 -22.54
C SER A 135 9.85 10.95 -23.02
N ASN A 136 8.97 11.89 -22.67
CA ASN A 136 7.55 11.89 -23.01
C ASN A 136 7.09 13.33 -23.31
N ALA A 137 7.72 13.99 -24.29
CA ALA A 137 7.56 15.43 -24.51
C ALA A 137 6.11 15.89 -24.70
N GLU A 138 5.26 15.06 -25.33
CA GLU A 138 3.84 15.39 -25.57
C GLU A 138 2.99 15.41 -24.30
N ARG A 139 3.33 14.59 -23.29
CA ARG A 139 2.49 14.36 -22.10
C ARG A 139 3.15 14.76 -20.77
N ASN A 140 4.46 14.90 -20.78
CA ASN A 140 5.29 15.39 -19.69
C ASN A 140 6.28 16.45 -20.22
N PRO A 141 5.77 17.60 -20.72
CA PRO A 141 6.62 18.67 -21.25
C PRO A 141 7.51 19.32 -20.18
N TYR A 142 7.17 19.14 -18.90
CA TYR A 142 7.83 19.76 -17.76
C TYR A 142 8.92 18.90 -17.14
N ASN A 143 9.22 17.72 -17.70
CA ASN A 143 10.18 16.76 -17.16
C ASN A 143 9.96 16.52 -15.66
N GLN A 144 8.71 16.16 -15.31
CA GLN A 144 8.35 15.78 -13.95
C GLN A 144 8.49 14.27 -13.74
N VAL A 145 8.63 13.86 -12.48
CA VAL A 145 8.50 12.46 -12.05
C VAL A 145 7.35 12.32 -11.06
N GLY A 146 6.71 11.15 -11.05
CA GLY A 146 5.52 10.93 -10.24
C GLY A 146 5.29 9.50 -9.81
N ILE A 147 4.64 9.39 -8.65
CA ILE A 147 4.14 8.15 -8.07
C ILE A 147 2.65 8.35 -7.81
N ILE A 148 1.81 7.44 -8.28
CA ILE A 148 0.35 7.51 -8.01
C ILE A 148 0.05 7.01 -6.60
N ALA A 149 0.64 5.87 -6.24
CA ALA A 149 0.39 5.26 -4.95
C ALA A 149 1.59 4.46 -4.48
N LEU A 150 1.69 4.31 -3.17
CA LEU A 150 2.78 3.63 -2.49
C LEU A 150 2.21 2.83 -1.32
N ALA A 151 2.67 1.60 -1.15
CA ALA A 151 2.37 0.77 0.01
C ALA A 151 3.65 0.12 0.53
N ILE A 152 3.74 0.04 1.87
CA ILE A 152 4.83 -0.62 2.57
C ILE A 152 4.23 -1.81 3.30
N GLN A 153 4.73 -3.00 3.02
CA GLN A 153 4.38 -4.21 3.74
C GLN A 153 5.52 -4.56 4.69
N SER A 154 5.19 -4.73 5.96
CA SER A 154 6.19 -4.97 6.99
C SER A 154 5.68 -5.90 8.09
N GLN A 155 6.59 -6.26 8.99
CA GLN A 155 6.34 -6.99 10.21
C GLN A 155 6.94 -6.24 11.40
N PRO A 156 6.41 -6.43 12.61
CA PRO A 156 7.06 -5.98 13.84
C PRO A 156 8.50 -6.51 13.93
N LEU A 157 9.42 -5.75 14.53
CA LEU A 157 10.81 -6.20 14.71
C LEU A 157 10.93 -7.47 15.58
N ASP A 158 10.03 -7.64 16.53
CA ASP A 158 9.99 -8.78 17.45
C ASP A 158 9.33 -10.02 16.84
N ALA A 159 9.00 -10.00 15.54
CA ALA A 159 8.48 -11.16 14.86
C ALA A 159 9.60 -12.20 14.67
N ASP A 160 9.61 -13.23 15.53
CA ASP A 160 10.55 -14.35 15.44
C ASP A 160 10.44 -15.03 14.06
N ASP A 161 11.49 -14.93 13.23
CA ASP A 161 11.61 -15.69 11.98
C ASP A 161 11.70 -17.21 12.27
N ASP A 162 12.13 -17.59 13.48
CA ASP A 162 12.50 -18.97 13.84
C ASP A 162 11.32 -19.88 14.22
N GLU A 163 10.18 -19.33 14.69
CA GLU A 163 9.01 -20.14 15.04
C GLU A 163 8.18 -20.58 13.82
N ALA A 164 8.44 -20.01 12.63
CA ALA A 164 7.85 -20.48 11.37
C ALA A 164 8.40 -21.85 10.94
N SER A 165 9.53 -22.30 11.51
CA SER A 165 10.26 -23.48 11.06
C SER A 165 9.96 -24.78 11.83
N LYS A 166 9.14 -24.73 12.90
CA LYS A 166 8.97 -25.89 13.81
C LYS A 166 7.67 -26.70 13.64
N SER A 167 6.75 -26.28 12.77
CA SER A 167 5.50 -27.02 12.47
C SER A 167 5.05 -26.80 11.03
N THR A 168 4.79 -27.87 10.29
CA THR A 168 4.38 -27.83 8.86
C THR A 168 3.06 -27.08 8.62
N LEU A 169 2.12 -27.11 9.58
CA LEU A 169 0.87 -26.33 9.53
C LEU A 169 1.09 -24.87 9.90
N ALA A 170 1.97 -24.58 10.87
CA ALA A 170 2.33 -23.21 11.22
C ALA A 170 3.11 -22.53 10.09
N ALA A 171 3.94 -23.28 9.37
CA ALA A 171 4.65 -22.82 8.17
C ALA A 171 3.68 -22.50 7.02
N ALA A 172 2.68 -23.35 6.77
CA ALA A 172 1.67 -23.09 5.74
C ALA A 172 0.77 -21.89 6.08
N ALA A 173 0.37 -21.74 7.35
CA ALA A 173 -0.38 -20.57 7.83
C ALA A 173 0.48 -19.29 7.84
N ALA A 174 1.78 -19.38 8.14
CA ALA A 174 2.73 -18.28 8.04
C ALA A 174 3.05 -17.90 6.58
N ALA A 175 2.95 -18.86 5.65
CA ALA A 175 3.08 -18.63 4.21
C ALA A 175 1.82 -18.07 3.57
N TYR A 176 0.67 -18.04 4.27
CA TYR A 176 -0.53 -17.41 3.75
C TYR A 176 -0.32 -15.90 3.63
N GLN A 177 -0.17 -15.44 2.39
CA GLN A 177 -0.15 -14.04 2.06
C GLN A 177 -1.54 -13.62 1.58
N SER A 178 -2.18 -12.75 2.36
CA SER A 178 -3.51 -12.25 2.03
C SER A 178 -3.49 -11.52 0.68
N PRO A 179 -4.36 -11.91 -0.29
CA PRO A 179 -4.45 -11.21 -1.57
C PRO A 179 -5.02 -9.79 -1.44
N TYR A 180 -5.56 -9.44 -0.27
CA TYR A 180 -6.12 -8.12 0.03
C TYR A 180 -5.08 -7.16 0.64
N VAL A 181 -3.87 -7.65 0.92
CA VAL A 181 -2.70 -6.86 1.30
C VAL A 181 -1.87 -6.65 0.04
N ASP A 182 -2.45 -5.95 -0.94
CA ASP A 182 -1.83 -5.65 -2.23
C ASP A 182 -2.26 -4.25 -2.70
N LEU A 183 -1.29 -3.47 -3.20
CA LEU A 183 -1.55 -2.11 -3.65
C LEU A 183 -2.48 -2.05 -4.87
N GLY A 184 -2.43 -3.04 -5.76
CA GLY A 184 -3.35 -3.12 -6.90
C GLY A 184 -4.79 -3.30 -6.45
N PHE A 185 -5.03 -4.09 -5.40
CA PHE A 185 -6.35 -4.21 -4.79
C PHE A 185 -6.84 -2.87 -4.19
N ASP A 186 -5.98 -2.16 -3.46
CA ASP A 186 -6.30 -0.87 -2.84
C ASP A 186 -6.73 0.19 -3.87
N LEU A 187 -6.19 0.12 -5.09
CA LEU A 187 -6.55 1.02 -6.18
C LEU A 187 -7.84 0.65 -6.92
N THR A 188 -8.51 -0.44 -6.55
CA THR A 188 -9.77 -0.89 -7.17
C THR A 188 -10.97 -0.85 -6.23
N CYS A 189 -10.74 -0.58 -4.95
CA CYS A 189 -11.75 -0.73 -3.91
C CYS A 189 -11.78 0.49 -2.99
N HIS A 190 -12.96 0.78 -2.42
CA HIS A 190 -13.12 1.88 -1.48
C HIS A 190 -12.28 1.68 -0.19
N PRO A 191 -11.46 2.66 0.27
CA PRO A 191 -10.51 2.48 1.37
C PRO A 191 -11.13 1.95 2.67
N ARG A 192 -12.35 2.40 3.01
CA ARG A 192 -13.04 1.94 4.23
C ARG A 192 -13.38 0.45 4.18
N LEU A 193 -13.77 -0.05 3.01
CA LEU A 193 -14.10 -1.47 2.83
C LEU A 193 -12.82 -2.31 2.68
N VAL A 194 -11.75 -1.77 2.10
CA VAL A 194 -10.43 -2.44 2.11
C VAL A 194 -9.97 -2.76 3.53
N GLN A 195 -10.07 -1.80 4.46
CA GLN A 195 -9.74 -2.03 5.88
C GLN A 195 -10.57 -3.18 6.46
N LEU A 196 -11.89 -3.14 6.27
CA LEU A 196 -12.79 -4.18 6.76
C LEU A 196 -12.54 -5.55 6.12
N ILE A 197 -12.23 -5.60 4.83
CA ILE A 197 -11.92 -6.84 4.10
C ILE A 197 -10.67 -7.51 4.67
N ARG A 198 -9.65 -6.71 5.03
CA ARG A 198 -8.43 -7.23 5.69
C ARG A 198 -8.73 -7.78 7.08
N GLU A 199 -9.59 -7.11 7.84
CA GLU A 199 -10.07 -7.60 9.15
C GLU A 199 -10.84 -8.93 9.02
N LEU A 200 -11.76 -9.02 8.06
CA LEU A 200 -12.52 -10.24 7.77
C LEU A 200 -11.62 -11.38 7.26
N ASP A 201 -10.64 -11.09 6.40
CA ASP A 201 -9.71 -12.12 5.94
C ASP A 201 -8.87 -12.68 7.10
N TRP A 202 -8.43 -11.81 8.01
CA TRP A 202 -7.76 -12.24 9.25
C TRP A 202 -8.66 -13.13 10.12
N GLU A 203 -9.92 -12.76 10.32
CA GLU A 203 -10.91 -13.59 11.02
C GLU A 203 -11.12 -14.94 10.33
N LYS A 204 -11.26 -14.93 9.00
CA LYS A 204 -11.37 -16.16 8.19
C LYS A 204 -10.17 -17.08 8.43
N GLN A 205 -8.95 -16.56 8.46
CA GLN A 205 -7.76 -17.39 8.74
C GLN A 205 -7.80 -18.01 10.14
N GLN A 206 -8.27 -17.27 11.15
CA GLN A 206 -8.43 -17.83 12.50
C GLN A 206 -9.47 -18.96 12.54
N LEU A 207 -10.57 -18.83 11.79
CA LEU A 207 -11.60 -19.87 11.71
C LEU A 207 -11.08 -21.11 10.97
N VAL A 208 -10.36 -20.93 9.87
CA VAL A 208 -9.70 -22.02 9.14
C VAL A 208 -8.71 -22.75 10.03
N ALA A 209 -7.91 -22.02 10.82
CA ALA A 209 -6.96 -22.61 11.78
C ALA A 209 -7.65 -23.39 12.91
N LYS A 210 -8.91 -23.07 13.23
CA LYS A 210 -9.74 -23.78 14.21
C LYS A 210 -10.57 -24.91 13.58
N GLU A 211 -10.38 -25.21 12.30
CA GLU A 211 -11.18 -26.16 11.50
C GLU A 211 -12.69 -25.78 11.40
N LEU A 212 -12.97 -24.50 11.69
CA LEU A 212 -14.21 -23.72 11.53
C LEU A 212 -14.75 -23.62 10.09
N LEU A 213 -14.88 -24.70 9.31
CA LEU A 213 -15.02 -24.55 7.84
C LEU A 213 -16.36 -23.96 7.36
N GLY A 214 -17.49 -24.34 7.96
CA GLY A 214 -18.80 -23.74 7.63
C GLY A 214 -18.81 -22.25 7.96
N ALA A 215 -18.24 -21.96 9.11
CA ALA A 215 -17.98 -20.65 9.63
C ALA A 215 -17.14 -19.78 8.64
N ALA A 216 -15.97 -20.29 8.25
CA ALA A 216 -15.06 -19.63 7.31
C ALA A 216 -15.71 -19.36 5.94
N LYS A 217 -16.62 -20.22 5.47
CA LYS A 217 -17.41 -19.98 4.24
C LYS A 217 -18.35 -18.78 4.40
N GLY A 218 -18.97 -18.62 5.56
CA GLY A 218 -19.80 -17.44 5.87
C GLY A 218 -18.99 -16.14 5.80
N VAL A 219 -17.80 -16.12 6.40
CA VAL A 219 -16.89 -14.97 6.32
C VAL A 219 -16.41 -14.73 4.89
N GLN A 220 -16.11 -15.78 4.12
CA GLN A 220 -15.75 -15.62 2.71
C GLN A 220 -16.88 -14.98 1.87
N ALA A 221 -18.14 -15.33 2.13
CA ALA A 221 -19.28 -14.69 1.46
C ALA A 221 -19.38 -13.20 1.81
N ARG A 222 -19.14 -12.83 3.09
CA ARG A 222 -19.05 -11.43 3.54
C ARG A 222 -17.93 -10.68 2.82
N ILE A 223 -16.74 -11.29 2.70
CA ILE A 223 -15.61 -10.71 1.96
C ILE A 223 -16.00 -10.46 0.50
N SER A 224 -16.57 -11.43 -0.20
CA SER A 224 -17.00 -11.26 -1.59
C SER A 224 -18.04 -10.15 -1.76
N ALA A 225 -19.01 -10.04 -0.85
CA ALA A 225 -19.99 -8.96 -0.85
C ALA A 225 -19.34 -7.59 -0.60
N ALA A 226 -18.41 -7.50 0.34
CA ALA A 226 -17.66 -6.28 0.63
C ALA A 226 -16.78 -5.85 -0.55
N VAL A 227 -16.15 -6.79 -1.25
CA VAL A 227 -15.37 -6.53 -2.48
C VAL A 227 -16.27 -5.92 -3.57
N SER A 228 -17.42 -6.54 -3.85
CA SER A 228 -18.37 -6.03 -4.86
C SER A 228 -18.85 -4.62 -4.50
N ALA A 229 -19.29 -4.42 -3.25
CA ALA A 229 -19.74 -3.10 -2.78
C ALA A 229 -18.62 -2.05 -2.86
N GLY A 230 -17.39 -2.43 -2.56
CA GLY A 230 -16.22 -1.54 -2.60
C GLY A 230 -15.79 -1.14 -4.01
N GLN A 231 -15.92 -2.03 -4.98
CA GLN A 231 -15.69 -1.71 -6.40
C GLN A 231 -16.77 -0.77 -6.93
N GLU A 232 -18.04 -1.03 -6.62
CA GLU A 232 -19.14 -0.17 -7.05
C GLU A 232 -19.07 1.23 -6.40
N LEU A 233 -18.64 1.32 -5.13
CA LEU A 233 -18.38 2.61 -4.48
C LEU A 233 -17.24 3.37 -5.16
N ALA A 234 -16.20 2.67 -5.61
CA ALA A 234 -15.10 3.29 -6.33
C ALA A 234 -15.52 3.87 -7.67
N GLU A 235 -16.45 3.21 -8.37
CA GLU A 235 -17.05 3.74 -9.61
C GLU A 235 -17.84 5.03 -9.34
N LEU A 236 -18.65 5.07 -8.28
CA LEU A 236 -19.41 6.26 -7.92
C LEU A 236 -18.51 7.45 -7.55
N GLU A 237 -17.40 7.23 -6.85
CA GLU A 237 -16.43 8.30 -6.55
C GLU A 237 -15.75 8.82 -7.82
N LEU A 238 -15.47 7.93 -8.78
CA LEU A 238 -14.95 8.34 -10.08
C LEU A 238 -15.97 9.18 -10.86
N ASP A 239 -17.24 8.78 -10.87
CA ASP A 239 -18.30 9.52 -11.56
C ASP A 239 -18.58 10.88 -10.90
N LYS A 240 -18.51 10.96 -9.57
CA LYS A 240 -18.52 12.24 -8.85
C LYS A 240 -17.37 13.14 -9.29
N ALA A 241 -16.15 12.60 -9.41
CA ALA A 241 -15.00 13.37 -9.88
C ALA A 241 -15.19 13.89 -11.32
N LYS A 242 -15.82 13.09 -12.20
CA LYS A 242 -16.19 13.52 -13.56
C LYS A 242 -17.24 14.63 -13.54
N ALA A 243 -18.27 14.52 -12.70
CA ALA A 243 -19.31 15.54 -12.56
C ALA A 243 -18.71 16.88 -12.10
N ILE A 244 -17.81 16.85 -11.11
CA ILE A 244 -17.07 18.03 -10.64
C ILE A 244 -16.23 18.64 -11.78
N ALA A 245 -15.59 17.81 -12.61
CA ALA A 245 -14.78 18.29 -13.73
C ALA A 245 -15.60 18.96 -14.84
N ILE A 246 -16.88 18.61 -14.98
CA ILE A 246 -17.83 19.23 -15.93
C ILE A 246 -18.59 20.41 -15.28
N GLU A 247 -18.27 20.72 -14.02
CA GLU A 247 -18.95 21.75 -13.21
C GLU A 247 -20.45 21.48 -12.97
N ASP A 248 -20.87 20.21 -13.08
CA ASP A 248 -22.21 19.78 -12.69
C ASP A 248 -22.25 19.47 -11.19
N TYR A 249 -22.33 20.54 -10.40
CA TYR A 249 -22.34 20.44 -8.94
C TYR A 249 -23.60 19.78 -8.39
N GLY A 250 -24.73 19.84 -9.12
CA GLY A 250 -25.98 19.19 -8.72
C GLY A 250 -25.82 17.67 -8.73
N LEU A 251 -25.37 17.13 -9.87
CA LEU A 251 -25.08 15.72 -10.01
C LEU A 251 -23.97 15.25 -9.05
N ALA A 252 -22.95 16.09 -8.80
CA ALA A 252 -21.90 15.77 -7.84
C ALA A 252 -22.42 15.61 -6.40
N GLU A 253 -23.40 16.42 -5.98
CA GLU A 253 -24.04 16.29 -4.67
C GLU A 253 -24.91 15.02 -4.59
N ASP A 254 -25.65 14.71 -5.66
CA ASP A 254 -26.42 13.46 -5.75
C ASP A 254 -25.51 12.23 -5.63
N TYR A 255 -24.36 12.23 -6.31
CA TYR A 255 -23.37 11.16 -6.17
C TYR A 255 -22.81 11.08 -4.76
N LYS A 256 -22.52 12.21 -4.11
CA LYS A 256 -22.04 12.23 -2.72
C LYS A 256 -23.06 11.59 -1.77
N ILE A 257 -24.35 11.90 -1.92
CA ILE A 257 -25.42 11.27 -1.13
C ILE A 257 -25.51 9.77 -1.44
N ALA A 258 -25.44 9.38 -2.72
CA ALA A 258 -25.47 7.99 -3.13
C ALA A 258 -24.30 7.18 -2.57
N ILE A 259 -23.09 7.74 -2.57
CA ILE A 259 -21.88 7.13 -1.97
C ILE A 259 -22.10 6.90 -0.48
N GLN A 260 -22.57 7.90 0.26
CA GLN A 260 -22.80 7.78 1.70
C GLN A 260 -23.85 6.70 2.01
N ASN A 261 -25.01 6.75 1.35
CA ASN A 261 -26.08 5.78 1.54
C ASN A 261 -25.62 4.34 1.23
N LYS A 262 -24.83 4.17 0.16
CA LYS A 262 -24.32 2.87 -0.24
C LYS A 262 -23.26 2.35 0.71
N LEU A 263 -22.38 3.23 1.21
CA LEU A 263 -21.41 2.88 2.23
C LEU A 263 -22.10 2.44 3.52
N ASP A 264 -23.11 3.18 3.97
CA ASP A 264 -23.88 2.85 5.18
C ASP A 264 -24.65 1.53 5.01
N ALA A 265 -25.29 1.31 3.85
CA ALA A 265 -25.97 0.06 3.54
C ALA A 265 -25.00 -1.13 3.52
N ALA A 266 -23.83 -0.98 2.89
CA ALA A 266 -22.81 -2.02 2.83
C ALA A 266 -22.29 -2.37 4.24
N LEU A 267 -21.99 -1.36 5.07
CA LEU A 267 -21.56 -1.58 6.44
C LEU A 267 -22.65 -2.26 7.27
N MET A 268 -23.90 -1.82 7.16
CA MET A 268 -25.03 -2.43 7.87
C MET A 268 -25.22 -3.91 7.51
N LEU A 269 -25.18 -4.27 6.22
CA LEU A 269 -25.28 -5.66 5.79
C LEU A 269 -24.13 -6.52 6.32
N LEU A 270 -22.91 -5.98 6.34
CA LEU A 270 -21.74 -6.70 6.83
C LEU A 270 -21.77 -6.90 8.35
N PHE A 271 -22.37 -5.97 9.12
CA PHE A 271 -22.59 -6.11 10.56
C PHE A 271 -23.75 -7.05 10.91
N LEU A 272 -24.87 -7.01 10.18
CA LEU A 272 -26.02 -7.91 10.41
C LEU A 272 -25.66 -9.37 10.12
N ASN A 273 -24.84 -9.59 9.09
CA ASN A 273 -24.31 -10.92 8.81
C ASN A 273 -23.35 -11.41 9.91
N ASP A 274 -22.72 -10.51 10.66
CA ASP A 274 -21.91 -10.87 11.84
C ASP A 274 -22.80 -11.39 12.98
N THR A 275 -23.91 -10.70 13.26
CA THR A 275 -24.82 -11.09 14.35
C THR A 275 -25.53 -12.41 14.06
N ALA A 276 -26.08 -12.57 12.85
CA ALA A 276 -26.77 -13.80 12.44
C ALA A 276 -25.83 -15.02 12.46
N TYR A 277 -24.57 -14.81 12.08
CA TYR A 277 -23.53 -15.82 12.11
C TYR A 277 -23.11 -16.19 13.54
N ASN A 278 -22.96 -15.20 14.42
CA ASN A 278 -22.66 -15.43 15.84
C ASN A 278 -23.81 -16.13 16.58
N GLU A 279 -25.06 -15.91 16.16
CA GLU A 279 -26.24 -16.60 16.69
C GLU A 279 -26.32 -18.05 16.20
N ALA A 280 -26.10 -18.32 14.91
CA ALA A 280 -26.06 -19.68 14.37
C ALA A 280 -24.98 -20.55 15.03
N ASN A 281 -23.79 -19.98 15.31
CA ASN A 281 -22.71 -20.71 15.99
C ASN A 281 -22.98 -20.94 17.49
N LYS A 282 -23.76 -20.07 18.15
CA LYS A 282 -24.20 -20.31 19.54
C LYS A 282 -25.18 -21.48 19.64
N GLU A 283 -26.06 -21.64 18.64
CA GLU A 283 -27.01 -22.77 18.59
C GLU A 283 -26.31 -24.09 18.26
N GLU A 284 -25.29 -24.07 17.40
CA GLU A 284 -24.50 -25.26 17.06
C GLU A 284 -23.62 -25.73 18.26
N SER A 285 -23.04 -24.79 19.03
CA SER A 285 -22.32 -25.14 20.29
C SER A 285 -23.23 -25.52 21.46
N ALA A 286 -24.52 -25.14 21.44
CA ALA A 286 -25.49 -25.50 22.47
C ALA A 286 -26.17 -26.86 22.22
N SER A 287 -26.02 -27.43 21.01
CA SER A 287 -26.66 -28.70 20.62
C SER A 287 -25.74 -29.93 20.71
N GLU A 288 -24.44 -29.77 21.00
CA GLU A 288 -23.53 -30.88 21.35
C GLU A 288 -23.65 -31.32 22.82
N LEU A 289 -24.86 -31.71 23.25
CA LEU A 289 -25.03 -32.69 24.33
C LEU A 289 -26.22 -33.58 23.97
N PRO A 290 -25.95 -34.83 23.58
CA PRO A 290 -26.41 -35.91 24.44
C PRO A 290 -25.34 -36.98 24.67
N SER A 291 -25.19 -37.34 25.95
CA SER A 291 -24.58 -38.60 26.36
C SER A 291 -25.39 -39.77 25.78
N VAL A 292 -24.79 -40.55 24.89
CA VAL A 292 -25.29 -41.91 24.60
C VAL A 292 -24.10 -42.86 24.58
N ALA A 293 -24.19 -43.85 25.45
CA ALA A 293 -23.23 -44.91 25.66
C ALA A 293 -22.95 -45.69 24.37
N MET A 294 -21.71 -46.19 24.27
CA MET A 294 -21.33 -47.22 23.31
C MET A 294 -22.28 -48.40 23.39
N ASP A 295 -22.81 -48.83 22.25
CA ASP A 295 -23.01 -50.26 22.02
C ASP A 295 -22.82 -50.63 20.56
N THR A 296 -22.59 -51.92 20.36
CA THR A 296 -21.72 -52.54 19.37
C THR A 296 -22.45 -53.07 18.12
N ALA A 297 -21.67 -53.18 17.03
CA ALA A 297 -21.71 -54.22 15.97
C ALA A 297 -22.63 -54.08 14.73
N ARG A 298 -21.99 -54.39 13.58
CA ARG A 298 -22.50 -54.88 12.27
C ARG A 298 -23.30 -53.86 11.44
N THR A 299 -23.12 -53.70 10.12
CA THR A 299 -22.83 -54.67 9.06
C THR A 299 -22.32 -53.92 7.83
N GLU A 300 -21.37 -54.49 7.10
CA GLU A 300 -20.98 -54.07 5.74
C GLU A 300 -22.16 -54.22 4.76
N SER A 301 -22.21 -53.37 3.71
CA SER A 301 -22.23 -53.81 2.30
C SER A 301 -22.66 -52.69 1.32
N SER A 302 -21.79 -52.43 0.33
CA SER A 302 -22.09 -52.35 -1.13
C SER A 302 -23.09 -51.28 -1.63
N LEU A 303 -22.84 -50.41 -2.62
CA LEU A 303 -22.21 -50.50 -3.96
C LEU A 303 -21.95 -49.05 -4.47
N ARG A 304 -20.79 -48.70 -5.03
CA ARG A 304 -20.39 -48.69 -6.47
C ARG A 304 -21.13 -47.72 -7.44
N LEU A 305 -20.29 -47.03 -8.23
CA LEU A 305 -20.48 -46.38 -9.55
C LEU A 305 -21.25 -45.03 -9.56
N ALA A 306 -20.95 -44.03 -10.38
CA ALA A 306 -20.06 -43.89 -11.54
C ALA A 306 -19.70 -42.40 -11.77
N LEU A 307 -18.65 -42.15 -12.55
CA LEU A 307 -18.32 -40.83 -13.12
C LEU A 307 -19.44 -40.30 -14.03
N SER A 308 -19.58 -38.98 -14.09
CA SER A 308 -19.80 -38.29 -15.36
C SER A 308 -19.30 -36.85 -15.30
N THR A 309 -18.33 -36.58 -16.15
CA THR A 309 -17.94 -35.26 -16.68
C THR A 309 -19.12 -34.59 -17.36
N GLU A 310 -19.29 -33.29 -17.18
CA GLU A 310 -19.69 -32.38 -18.27
C GLU A 310 -19.36 -30.93 -17.91
N SER A 311 -18.70 -30.25 -18.86
CA SER A 311 -18.36 -28.85 -18.84
C SER A 311 -19.55 -28.00 -19.30
N THR A 312 -19.73 -26.84 -18.68
CA THR A 312 -20.37 -25.72 -19.38
C THR A 312 -19.66 -24.42 -19.01
N GLY A 313 -18.94 -23.87 -19.98
CA GLY A 313 -18.40 -22.52 -19.92
C GLY A 313 -19.52 -21.48 -19.87
N GLY A 314 -19.37 -20.51 -18.99
CA GLY A 314 -20.20 -19.31 -18.93
C GLY A 314 -19.28 -18.10 -19.04
N GLY A 315 -19.42 -17.36 -20.14
CA GLY A 315 -18.53 -16.28 -20.55
C GLY A 315 -18.40 -15.16 -19.51
N ALA A 316 -17.15 -14.80 -19.25
CA ALA A 316 -16.79 -13.55 -18.62
C ALA A 316 -17.21 -12.41 -19.55
N THR A 317 -18.16 -11.60 -19.10
CA THR A 317 -18.46 -10.31 -19.70
C THR A 317 -17.23 -9.42 -19.52
N ASP A 318 -16.61 -9.09 -20.65
CA ASP A 318 -15.50 -8.14 -20.80
C ASP A 318 -15.98 -6.74 -20.38
N ARG A 319 -15.97 -6.47 -19.08
CA ARG A 319 -16.03 -5.12 -18.52
C ARG A 319 -14.60 -4.61 -18.44
N ARG A 320 -14.24 -3.81 -19.45
CA ARG A 320 -12.96 -3.11 -19.57
C ARG A 320 -12.56 -2.47 -18.24
N ASN A 321 -11.58 -3.08 -17.58
CA ASN A 321 -10.95 -2.53 -16.40
C ASN A 321 -10.12 -1.29 -16.81
N VAL A 322 -10.57 -0.10 -16.40
CA VAL A 322 -9.94 1.20 -16.74
C VAL A 322 -8.58 1.39 -16.01
N LEU A 323 -8.21 0.46 -15.13
CA LEU A 323 -7.00 0.51 -14.30
C LEU A 323 -6.04 -0.67 -14.56
N ALA A 324 -5.89 -1.11 -15.80
CA ALA A 324 -4.97 -2.21 -16.13
C ALA A 324 -3.51 -1.91 -15.70
N LEU A 325 -3.14 -2.34 -14.49
CA LEU A 325 -1.78 -2.36 -13.98
C LEU A 325 -1.02 -3.52 -14.64
N SER A 326 0.20 -3.27 -15.11
CA SER A 326 1.13 -4.36 -15.39
C SER A 326 1.85 -4.72 -14.10
N TYR A 327 1.73 -5.98 -13.67
CA TYR A 327 2.45 -6.52 -12.53
C TYR A 327 3.85 -6.97 -12.96
N ASP A 328 4.86 -6.54 -12.22
CA ASP A 328 6.23 -7.04 -12.32
C ASP A 328 6.81 -7.24 -10.90
N ASP A 329 7.09 -8.49 -10.55
CA ASP A 329 7.72 -8.89 -9.28
C ASP A 329 9.22 -9.02 -9.51
N THR A 330 9.99 -8.03 -9.05
CA THR A 330 11.44 -8.01 -9.27
C THR A 330 12.18 -8.06 -7.93
N PRO A 331 13.01 -9.08 -7.68
CA PRO A 331 13.91 -9.06 -6.54
C PRO A 331 15.00 -8.00 -6.75
N LEU A 332 15.44 -7.32 -5.68
CA LEU A 332 16.56 -6.38 -5.78
C LEU A 332 17.85 -7.13 -6.16
N PRO A 333 18.66 -6.61 -7.10
CA PRO A 333 19.99 -7.13 -7.33
C PRO A 333 20.85 -6.89 -6.08
N THR A 334 21.30 -7.97 -5.43
CA THR A 334 22.17 -7.93 -4.26
C THR A 334 23.54 -7.38 -4.64
N LEU A 335 23.95 -6.29 -3.99
CA LEU A 335 25.33 -5.82 -4.03
C LEU A 335 26.20 -6.82 -3.26
N GLN A 336 26.86 -7.73 -3.98
CA GLN A 336 28.03 -8.42 -3.44
C GLN A 336 29.15 -7.38 -3.28
N ASN A 337 29.60 -7.19 -2.05
CA ASN A 337 30.83 -6.45 -1.74
C ASN A 337 31.99 -7.09 -2.50
N GLN A 338 32.44 -6.46 -3.58
CA GLN A 338 33.74 -6.75 -4.17
C GLN A 338 34.74 -5.69 -3.74
N THR A 339 35.69 -6.17 -2.94
CA THR A 339 36.97 -5.55 -2.65
C THR A 339 37.90 -5.72 -3.84
N VAL A 340 38.46 -4.58 -4.29
CA VAL A 340 39.75 -4.35 -4.98
C VAL A 340 39.97 -5.00 -6.36
N ASN A 341 40.19 -4.16 -7.38
CA ASN A 341 41.49 -4.03 -8.08
C ASN A 341 41.48 -2.81 -9.00
N GLU A 342 42.33 -1.84 -8.65
CA GLU A 342 42.85 -0.81 -9.54
C GLU A 342 43.65 -1.49 -10.65
N GLU A 343 43.45 -1.10 -11.90
CA GLU A 343 44.49 -1.19 -12.94
C GLU A 343 44.21 -0.17 -14.05
N ASP A 344 45.26 0.60 -14.33
CA ASP A 344 45.38 1.70 -15.26
C ASP A 344 45.07 1.32 -16.71
N GLU A 345 44.40 2.21 -17.47
CA GLU A 345 44.74 2.43 -18.89
C GLU A 345 44.12 3.73 -19.47
N GLN A 346 44.99 4.68 -19.79
CA GLN A 346 44.86 5.72 -20.82
C GLN A 346 46.29 6.08 -21.29
N PRO A 347 46.53 6.73 -22.46
CA PRO A 347 45.57 7.43 -23.33
C PRO A 347 45.74 7.21 -24.86
N GLY A 348 44.71 7.56 -25.62
CA GLY A 348 44.73 7.64 -27.08
C GLY A 348 44.10 8.93 -27.61
N SER A 349 44.97 9.84 -28.04
CA SER A 349 44.73 11.16 -28.65
C SER A 349 43.78 11.17 -29.87
N GLY A 350 42.99 12.24 -30.03
CA GLY A 350 42.39 12.62 -31.32
C GLY A 350 41.44 13.81 -31.24
N GLY A 351 41.97 15.03 -31.30
CA GLY A 351 41.18 16.27 -31.26
C GLY A 351 40.59 16.70 -32.62
N ARG A 352 39.57 17.56 -32.57
CA ARG A 352 39.43 18.71 -33.49
C ARG A 352 38.47 19.76 -32.94
N LYS A 353 38.90 21.01 -33.12
CA LYS A 353 38.33 22.28 -32.67
C LYS A 353 37.22 22.74 -33.62
N SER A 354 36.24 23.47 -33.10
CA SER A 354 35.76 24.71 -33.74
C SER A 354 35.18 25.64 -32.68
N ALA A 355 35.61 26.89 -32.77
CA ALA A 355 35.20 28.01 -31.94
C ALA A 355 34.58 29.06 -32.87
N THR A 356 33.51 29.72 -32.42
CA THR A 356 33.18 31.08 -32.86
C THR A 356 32.46 31.83 -31.75
N GLN A 357 33.10 32.93 -31.32
CA GLN A 357 32.54 34.09 -30.59
C GLN A 357 31.47 34.76 -31.48
N SER A 358 30.51 35.58 -31.05
CA SER A 358 30.51 36.82 -30.24
C SER A 358 29.04 37.31 -30.31
N THR A 359 28.39 37.99 -29.37
CA THR A 359 28.62 39.37 -28.91
C THR A 359 27.68 39.74 -27.76
N ASN A 360 28.20 40.58 -26.87
CA ASN A 360 27.59 41.36 -25.78
C ASN A 360 26.17 41.95 -25.98
N LYS A 361 25.43 42.06 -24.87
CA LYS A 361 24.88 43.36 -24.39
C LYS A 361 24.63 43.37 -22.87
N MET A 362 25.15 44.43 -22.25
CA MET A 362 25.02 44.82 -20.84
C MET A 362 23.59 45.31 -20.51
N SER A 363 23.10 45.12 -19.28
CA SER A 363 22.91 46.22 -18.31
C SER A 363 22.12 45.82 -17.04
N MET A 364 22.66 46.30 -15.91
CA MET A 364 22.03 46.80 -14.67
C MET A 364 21.20 45.88 -13.74
N ALA A 365 21.89 45.43 -12.69
CA ALA A 365 21.66 45.73 -11.26
C ALA A 365 20.21 45.93 -10.73
N ARG A 366 19.84 45.08 -9.75
CA ARG A 366 19.52 45.48 -8.36
C ARG A 366 19.45 44.24 -7.45
N ARG A 367 20.05 44.35 -6.26
CA ARG A 367 20.02 43.39 -5.14
C ARG A 367 19.13 43.98 -4.01
N PRO A 368 18.83 43.22 -2.93
CA PRO A 368 17.48 42.96 -2.42
C PRO A 368 17.11 43.84 -1.21
N PRO A 369 15.96 43.54 -0.56
CA PRO A 369 15.94 43.61 0.89
C PRO A 369 15.27 42.40 1.58
N SER A 370 15.83 42.04 2.73
CA SER A 370 15.17 41.45 3.90
C SER A 370 15.78 42.16 5.13
N PRO A 371 15.33 41.95 6.39
CA PRO A 371 14.11 41.32 6.91
C PRO A 371 13.34 42.24 7.90
N THR A 372 12.10 41.89 8.26
CA THR A 372 11.51 42.36 9.53
C THR A 372 10.81 41.22 10.23
N THR A 373 11.27 41.03 11.46
CA THR A 373 10.79 40.22 12.57
C THR A 373 9.33 40.54 12.90
N ASP A 374 8.51 39.50 13.14
CA ASP A 374 7.68 39.48 14.34
C ASP A 374 7.28 38.04 14.68
N ALA A 375 7.34 37.76 15.98
CA ALA A 375 7.23 36.46 16.59
C ALA A 375 5.92 36.32 17.38
N THR A 376 5.59 35.06 17.69
CA THR A 376 4.74 34.56 18.80
C THR A 376 3.27 34.21 18.45
N PRO A 377 2.60 33.31 19.22
CA PRO A 377 2.26 31.97 18.70
C PRO A 377 0.77 31.63 18.90
N VAL A 378 0.23 30.65 18.16
CA VAL A 378 -1.07 30.05 18.52
C VAL A 378 -0.95 28.53 18.51
N LEU A 379 -0.73 27.99 19.71
CA LEU A 379 -1.05 26.62 20.07
C LEU A 379 -2.55 26.37 19.83
N CYS A 380 -2.88 25.46 18.92
CA CYS A 380 -4.12 24.69 19.01
C CYS A 380 -4.08 23.55 18.00
N HIS A 381 -3.69 22.35 18.43
CA HIS A 381 -4.19 21.08 17.86
C HIS A 381 -3.75 19.80 18.61
N LEU A 382 -3.10 19.93 19.77
CA LEU A 382 -2.60 18.79 20.56
C LEU A 382 -3.57 18.26 21.64
N THR A 383 -4.86 18.58 21.57
CA THR A 383 -5.85 18.18 22.60
C THR A 383 -6.83 17.10 22.16
N TYR A 384 -6.79 16.64 20.91
CA TYR A 384 -7.74 15.61 20.44
C TYR A 384 -7.23 14.16 20.62
N TRP A 385 -5.91 13.94 20.66
CA TRP A 385 -5.34 12.59 20.79
C TRP A 385 -4.98 12.16 22.22
N LEU A 386 -4.75 13.09 23.15
CA LEU A 386 -4.46 12.74 24.56
C LEU A 386 -5.69 12.24 25.35
N LYS A 387 -6.92 12.59 24.92
CA LYS A 387 -8.15 12.22 25.65
C LYS A 387 -8.61 10.78 25.40
N ARG A 388 -8.09 10.12 24.35
CA ARG A 388 -8.46 8.74 23.98
C ARG A 388 -7.57 7.68 24.65
N ALA A 389 -6.36 8.05 25.08
CA ALA A 389 -5.47 7.18 25.85
C ALA A 389 -5.88 7.07 27.33
N GLN A 390 -6.48 8.12 27.91
CA GLN A 390 -6.83 8.16 29.34
C GLN A 390 -8.13 7.40 29.68
N LEU A 391 -8.98 7.08 28.70
CA LEU A 391 -10.23 6.33 28.89
C LEU A 391 -10.08 4.80 28.76
N ARG A 392 -8.92 4.28 28.33
CA ARG A 392 -8.65 2.83 28.28
C ARG A 392 -7.97 2.25 29.53
N ALA A 393 -7.55 3.09 30.48
CA ALA A 393 -6.88 2.64 31.71
C ALA A 393 -7.82 2.46 32.92
N GLN A 394 -9.13 2.74 32.80
CA GLN A 394 -10.08 2.68 33.94
C GLN A 394 -10.99 1.44 33.96
N CYS A 395 -10.88 0.52 33.00
CA CYS A 395 -11.64 -0.73 32.99
C CYS A 395 -10.70 -1.95 33.07
N ALA A 396 -10.11 -2.18 34.25
CA ALA A 396 -9.51 -3.47 34.60
C ALA A 396 -10.26 -4.06 35.81
N PRO A 397 -10.71 -5.33 35.78
CA PRO A 397 -11.46 -5.92 36.86
C PRO A 397 -10.53 -6.24 38.05
N LYS A 398 -10.88 -5.73 39.24
CA LYS A 398 -10.24 -6.11 40.50
C LYS A 398 -10.47 -7.59 40.77
N ARG A 399 -9.42 -8.41 40.69
CA ARG A 399 -9.42 -9.76 41.24
C ARG A 399 -9.45 -9.67 42.78
N TYR A 400 -10.53 -10.16 43.38
CA TYR A 400 -10.56 -10.54 44.79
C TYR A 400 -9.62 -11.74 45.00
N ARG A 401 -8.70 -11.64 45.97
CA ARG A 401 -8.11 -12.81 46.63
C ARG A 401 -8.67 -12.88 48.03
N SER A 402 -9.07 -14.10 48.39
CA SER A 402 -9.49 -14.61 49.71
C SER A 402 -8.59 -14.17 50.84
#